data_AF-A0A2V6KK34-F1
#
_entry.id   AF-A0A2V6KK34-F1
#
_cell.length_a   1.000
_cell.length_b   1.000
_cell.length_c   1.000
_cell.angle_alpha   90.00
_cell.angle_beta   90.00
_cell.angle_gamma   90.00
#
_symmetry.space_group_name_H-M   'P 1'
#
loop_
_entity.id
_entity.type
_entity.pdbx_description
1 polymer ?
#
loop_
_entity_poly.entity_id
_entity_poly.type
_entity_poly.pdbx_seq_one_letter_code
_entity_poly.pdbx_strand_id
1 'polypeptide(L)' 'RYKYDDAGRILEETQSVPDGTLQHKIVYNYDSSGKQTGYSIFDASGKIVGGKGAAAVRASPSPKPREKTRR' A
#
# COMPACT_ATOMS: atom_id res chain seq x y z
N ARG A 1 -3.09 -8.90 6.42
CA ARG A 1 -2.16 -9.49 5.43
C ARG A 1 -1.07 -8.48 5.10
N TYR A 2 0.18 -8.93 5.07
CA TYR A 2 1.34 -8.10 4.79
C TYR A 2 1.98 -8.49 3.45
N LYS A 3 2.54 -7.52 2.74
CA LYS A 3 3.48 -7.74 1.63
C LYS A 3 4.78 -7.05 1.95
N TYR A 4 5.86 -7.75 1.66
CA TYR A 4 7.21 -7.28 1.88
C TYR A 4 7.97 -7.18 0.55
N ASP A 5 8.90 -6.24 0.49
CA ASP A 5 9.94 -6.16 -0.53
C ASP A 5 11.05 -7.19 -0.27
N ASP A 6 11.97 -7.37 -1.22
CA ASP A 6 13.13 -8.28 -1.10
C ASP A 6 14.02 -7.92 0.12
N ALA A 7 14.10 -6.63 0.46
CA ALA A 7 14.80 -6.15 1.65
C ALA A 7 14.02 -6.34 2.97
N GLY A 8 12.87 -7.03 2.96
CA GLY A 8 12.04 -7.27 4.16
C GLY A 8 11.23 -6.05 4.63
N ARG A 9 11.10 -5.02 3.81
CA ARG A 9 10.31 -3.80 4.12
C ARG A 9 8.85 -3.98 3.75
N ILE A 10 7.91 -3.47 4.56
CA ILE A 10 6.47 -3.62 4.30
C ILE A 10 6.06 -2.70 3.15
N LEU A 11 5.67 -3.25 2.01
CA LEU A 11 5.10 -2.47 0.90
C LEU A 11 3.60 -2.24 1.09
N GLU A 12 2.91 -3.21 1.69
CA GLU A 12 1.45 -3.18 1.81
C GLU A 12 1.00 -3.90 3.09
N GLU A 13 0.11 -3.26 3.83
CA GLU A 13 -0.64 -3.84 4.93
C GLU A 13 -2.13 -3.85 4.55
N THR A 14 -2.80 -4.96 4.81
CA THR A 14 -4.24 -5.11 4.63
C THR A 14 -4.83 -5.54 5.96
N GLN A 15 -5.64 -4.68 6.57
CA GLN A 15 -6.34 -4.94 7.81
C GLN A 15 -7.77 -5.36 7.52
N SER A 16 -8.17 -6.48 8.11
CA SER A 16 -9.53 -7.01 8.03
C SER A 16 -10.06 -7.19 9.44
N VAL A 17 -11.35 -6.94 9.64
CA VAL A 17 -12.02 -7.26 10.91
C VAL A 17 -12.12 -8.78 11.11
N PRO A 18 -12.37 -9.26 12.34
CA PRO A 18 -12.53 -10.68 12.64
C PRO A 18 -13.59 -11.37 11.76
N ASP A 19 -14.61 -10.62 11.33
CA ASP A 19 -15.68 -11.08 10.42
C ASP A 19 -15.21 -11.27 8.96
N GLY A 20 -13.92 -11.09 8.66
CA GLY A 20 -13.33 -11.26 7.33
C GLY A 20 -13.53 -10.06 6.39
N THR A 21 -14.28 -9.04 6.81
CA THR A 21 -14.49 -7.82 6.02
C THR A 21 -13.21 -6.99 5.98
N LEU A 22 -12.84 -6.50 4.79
CA LEU A 22 -11.70 -5.60 4.63
C LEU A 22 -11.99 -4.27 5.35
N GLN A 23 -11.15 -3.88 6.30
CA GLN A 23 -11.31 -2.63 7.06
C GLN A 23 -10.58 -1.48 6.35
N HIS A 24 -9.29 -1.67 6.08
CA HIS A 24 -8.46 -0.70 5.38
C HIS A 24 -7.20 -1.36 4.85
N LYS A 25 -6.55 -0.68 3.91
CA LYS A 25 -5.31 -1.10 3.30
C LYS A 25 -4.32 0.05 3.34
N ILE A 26 -3.11 -0.17 3.83
CA ILE A 26 -2.04 0.82 3.88
C ILE A 26 -0.97 0.42 2.87
N VAL A 27 -0.56 1.36 2.02
CA VAL A 27 0.56 1.19 1.09
C VAL A 27 1.66 2.14 1.50
N TYR A 28 2.87 1.61 1.70
CA TYR A 28 4.04 2.38 2.11
C TYR A 28 4.91 2.68 0.91
N ASN A 29 5.46 3.89 0.88
CA ASN A 29 6.38 4.35 -0.15
C ASN A 29 7.75 4.54 0.46
N TYR A 30 8.77 4.06 -0.25
CA TYR A 30 10.17 4.18 0.14
C TYR A 30 10.97 4.83 -0.99
N ASP A 31 12.04 5.55 -0.63
CA ASP A 31 13.03 5.99 -1.60
C ASP A 31 14.01 4.86 -1.97
N SER A 32 14.88 5.16 -2.94
CA SER A 32 15.93 4.24 -3.39
C SER A 32 16.97 3.91 -2.32
N SER A 33 17.06 4.70 -1.25
CA SER A 33 17.96 4.49 -0.11
C SER A 33 17.32 3.66 1.00
N GLY A 34 16.05 3.28 0.87
CA GLY A 34 15.36 2.48 1.86
C GLY A 34 14.47 3.27 2.81
N LYS A 35 14.47 4.60 2.74
CA LYS A 35 13.77 5.45 3.71
C LYS A 35 12.31 5.60 3.34
N GLN A 36 11.42 5.46 4.32
CA GLN A 36 9.99 5.67 4.10
C GLN A 36 9.72 7.15 3.79
N THR A 37 9.25 7.41 2.58
CA THR A 37 8.89 8.77 2.10
C THR A 37 7.43 9.10 2.35
N GLY A 38 6.61 8.07 2.58
CA GLY A 38 5.21 8.27 2.87
C GLY A 38 4.38 6.99 2.96
N TYR A 39 3.08 7.16 3.10
CA TYR A 39 2.10 6.08 3.06
C TYR A 39 0.74 6.61 2.58
N SER A 40 -0.09 5.71 2.08
CA SER A 40 -1.47 5.97 1.67
C SER A 40 -2.39 4.91 2.27
N ILE A 41 -3.46 5.37 2.92
CA ILE A 41 -4.50 4.55 3.53
C ILE A 41 -5.69 4.52 2.58
N PHE A 42 -6.08 3.33 2.19
CA PHE A 42 -7.23 3.02 1.36
C PHE A 42 -8.33 2.39 2.20
N ASP A 43 -9.59 2.75 1.96
CA ASP A 43 -10.73 2.08 2.55
C ASP A 43 -11.04 0.74 1.86
N ALA A 44 -12.07 0.03 2.35
CA ALA A 44 -12.55 -1.22 1.78
C ALA A 44 -12.94 -1.12 0.28
N SER A 45 -13.42 0.05 -0.14
CA SER A 45 -13.79 0.41 -1.51
C SER A 45 -12.58 0.74 -2.40
N GLY A 46 -11.39 0.85 -1.81
CA GLY A 46 -10.16 1.23 -2.51
C GLY A 46 -9.98 2.73 -2.72
N LYS A 47 -10.75 3.59 -2.03
CA LYS A 47 -10.51 5.04 -2.05
C LYS A 47 -9.49 5.43 -0.99
N ILE A 48 -8.66 6.42 -1.32
CA ILE A 48 -7.70 6.97 -0.37
C ILE A 48 -8.48 7.79 0.67
N VAL A 49 -8.38 7.39 1.93
CA VAL A 49 -9.00 8.09 3.07
C VAL A 49 -7.97 8.87 3.89
N GLY A 50 -6.69 8.60 3.69
CA GLY A 50 -5.62 9.31 4.38
C GLY A 50 -4.26 8.94 3.84
N GLY A 51 -3.24 9.65 4.30
CA GLY A 51 -1.86 9.38 3.92
C GLY A 51 -0.94 10.54 4.25
N LYS A 52 0.34 10.24 4.34
CA LYS A 52 1.39 11.25 4.47
C LYS A 52 2.35 11.05 3.31
N GLY A 53 2.49 12.05 2.45
CA GLY A 53 3.49 12.06 1.38
C GLY A 53 4.41 13.25 1.55
N ALA A 54 5.72 13.02 1.52
CA ALA A 54 6.65 14.12 1.25
C ALA A 54 6.36 14.63 -0.17
N ALA A 55 5.98 15.90 -0.26
CA ALA A 55 5.76 16.57 -1.53
C ALA A 55 6.96 16.36 -2.46
N ALA A 56 6.69 16.00 -3.71
CA ALA A 56 7.60 16.03 -4.85
C ALA A 56 8.84 15.10 -4.81
N VAL A 57 8.66 13.82 -5.15
CA VAL A 57 9.58 13.14 -6.09
C VAL A 57 8.78 12.24 -7.03
N ARG A 58 8.49 12.81 -8.21
CA ARG A 58 8.44 12.18 -9.54
C ARG A 58 7.93 10.74 -9.59
N ALA A 59 6.68 10.62 -10.05
CA ALA A 59 6.15 9.56 -10.91
C ALA A 59 6.88 8.20 -10.87
N SER A 60 6.34 7.28 -10.08
CA SER A 60 6.08 5.92 -10.54
C SER A 60 4.79 5.45 -9.88
N PRO A 61 3.61 5.79 -10.45
CA PRO A 61 2.38 5.14 -10.05
C PRO A 61 2.45 3.73 -10.64
N SER A 62 2.97 2.79 -9.88
CA SER A 62 2.77 1.38 -10.18
C SER A 62 2.44 0.63 -8.91
N PRO A 63 1.23 0.83 -8.34
CA PRO A 63 0.56 -0.32 -7.81
C PRO A 63 0.27 -1.21 -9.02
N LYS A 64 1.11 -2.22 -9.29
CA LYS A 64 0.78 -3.23 -10.30
C LYS A 64 -0.69 -3.61 -10.07
N PRO A 65 -1.56 -3.53 -11.09
CA PRO A 65 -2.95 -3.87 -10.92
C PRO A 65 -2.98 -5.30 -10.40
N ARG A 66 -3.80 -5.51 -9.37
CA ARG A 66 -4.08 -6.83 -8.84
C ARG A 66 -4.62 -7.66 -10.00
N GLU A 67 -3.77 -8.48 -10.61
CA GLU A 67 -4.18 -9.43 -11.63
C GLU A 67 -5.02 -10.50 -10.93
N LYS A 68 -6.34 -10.27 -10.91
CA LYS A 68 -7.33 -11.29 -10.60
C LYS A 68 -7.54 -12.07 -11.89
N THR A 69 -6.57 -12.89 -12.28
CA THR A 69 -6.78 -13.86 -13.36
C THR A 69 -7.73 -14.92 -12.85
N ARG A 70 -8.97 -14.75 -13.29
CA ARG A 70 -10.06 -15.72 -13.32
C ARG A 70 -9.61 -16.95 -14.11
N ARG A 71 -9.75 -18.13 -13.54
CA ARG A 71 -10.00 -19.39 -14.25
C ARG A 71 -11.09 -20.14 -13.50
#